data_AF-A0A8T0MR85-F1
#
_entry.id   AF-A0A8T0MR85-F1
#
_cell.length_a   1.000
_cell.length_b   1.000
_cell.length_c   1.000
_cell.angle_alpha   90.00
_cell.angle_beta   90.00
_cell.angle_gamma   90.00
#
_symmetry.space_group_name_H-M   'P 1'
#
loop_
_entity.id
_entity.type
_entity.pdbx_description
1 polymer ?
#
loop_
_entity_poly.entity_id
_entity_poly.type
_entity_poly.pdbx_seq_one_letter_code
_entity_poly.pdbx_strand_id
1 'polypeptide(L)'
;MHDGLKVVLKTMASYIEREVPRKTLKLWRTQSPRHFYGGEWDHNGSCVSDRLLEEHELDSWFDPRFGGVNKDARMVNSAIQEALAGTDIQLLNLTYMSEFRADAHPAIWLGKKDAVAVYGQDCMHWCLAGVTDTWVDILAAQILHYFLQGKG
;
A
#
# COMPACT_ATOMS: atom_id res chain seq x y z
N MET A 1 -3.94 -19.54 0.85
CA MET A 1 -4.11 -18.41 1.79
C MET A 1 -4.77 -17.18 1.16
N HIS A 2 -5.14 -17.17 -0.13
CA HIS A 2 -5.72 -15.98 -0.80
C HIS A 2 -7.19 -16.13 -1.20
N ASP A 3 -7.80 -17.31 -1.10
CA ASP A 3 -9.14 -17.52 -1.62
C ASP A 3 -10.20 -16.69 -0.88
N GLY A 4 -10.09 -16.60 0.45
CA GLY A 4 -10.95 -15.73 1.25
C GLY A 4 -10.83 -14.25 0.88
N LEU A 5 -9.60 -13.74 0.74
CA LEU A 5 -9.35 -12.36 0.32
C LEU A 5 -9.92 -12.10 -1.08
N LYS A 6 -9.69 -13.01 -2.03
CA LYS A 6 -10.23 -12.90 -3.40
C LYS A 6 -11.75 -12.87 -3.39
N VAL A 7 -12.41 -13.71 -2.59
CA VAL A 7 -13.87 -13.71 -2.43
C VAL A 7 -14.35 -12.36 -1.89
N VAL A 8 -13.72 -11.83 -0.84
CA VAL A 8 -14.07 -10.53 -0.26
C VAL A 8 -13.91 -9.41 -1.29
N LEU A 9 -12.76 -9.32 -1.95
CA LEU A 9 -12.47 -8.27 -2.93
C LEU A 9 -13.45 -8.32 -4.12
N LYS A 10 -13.70 -9.50 -4.69
CA LYS A 10 -14.66 -9.67 -5.79
C LYS A 10 -16.08 -9.31 -5.36
N THR A 11 -16.47 -9.68 -4.14
CA THR A 11 -17.79 -9.35 -3.59
C THR A 11 -17.94 -7.85 -3.39
N MET A 12 -16.93 -7.18 -2.81
CA MET A 12 -16.91 -5.73 -2.62
C MET A 12 -16.97 -4.99 -3.95
N ALA A 13 -16.14 -5.36 -4.92
CA ALA A 13 -16.13 -4.75 -6.25
C ALA A 13 -17.50 -4.91 -6.95
N SER A 14 -18.08 -6.12 -6.92
CA SER A 14 -19.40 -6.39 -7.50
C SER A 14 -20.52 -5.62 -6.79
N TYR A 15 -20.43 -5.45 -5.47
CA TYR A 15 -21.38 -4.66 -4.70
C TYR A 15 -21.29 -3.18 -5.07
N ILE A 16 -20.09 -2.62 -5.13
CA ILE A 16 -19.85 -1.22 -5.51
C ILE A 16 -20.39 -0.95 -6.92
N GLU A 17 -20.14 -1.83 -7.88
CA GLU A 17 -20.65 -1.69 -9.25
C GLU A 17 -22.18 -1.65 -9.33
N ARG A 18 -22.86 -2.42 -8.47
CA ARG A 18 -24.31 -2.50 -8.47
C ARG A 18 -24.96 -1.31 -7.75
N GLU A 19 -24.40 -0.90 -6.61
CA GLU A 19 -25.04 0.08 -5.73
C GLU A 19 -24.60 1.53 -5.98
N VAL A 20 -23.40 1.75 -6.51
CA VAL A 20 -22.85 3.09 -6.73
C VAL A 20 -23.14 3.55 -8.16
N PRO A 21 -23.75 4.74 -8.37
CA PRO A 21 -24.06 5.25 -9.70
C PRO A 21 -22.82 5.32 -10.61
N ARG A 22 -22.97 4.94 -11.88
CA ARG A 22 -21.88 4.94 -12.88
C ARG A 22 -21.24 6.31 -13.10
N LYS A 23 -21.95 7.41 -12.78
CA LYS A 23 -21.43 8.79 -12.87
C LYS A 23 -20.48 9.16 -11.73
N THR A 24 -20.40 8.34 -10.68
CA THR A 24 -19.58 8.57 -9.51
C THR A 24 -18.15 8.10 -9.79
N LEU A 25 -17.16 8.96 -9.53
CA LEU A 25 -15.75 8.56 -9.52
C LEU A 25 -15.52 7.52 -8.41
N LYS A 26 -15.12 6.31 -8.80
CA LYS A 26 -14.80 5.21 -7.90
C LYS A 26 -13.29 4.98 -7.92
N LEU A 27 -12.67 5.03 -6.75
CA LEU A 27 -11.23 4.83 -6.57
C LEU A 27 -10.96 3.69 -5.60
N TRP A 28 -10.05 2.80 -5.95
CA TRP A 28 -9.54 1.76 -5.07
C TRP A 28 -8.05 1.95 -4.85
N ARG A 29 -7.64 2.22 -3.60
CA ARG A 29 -6.24 2.41 -3.24
C ARG A 29 -5.53 1.06 -3.11
N THR A 30 -4.32 0.96 -3.64
CA THR A 30 -3.45 -0.21 -3.43
C THR A 30 -2.96 -0.33 -1.97
N GLN A 31 -2.62 -1.54 -1.55
CA GLN A 31 -2.07 -1.86 -0.24
C GLN A 31 -0.76 -1.11 0.04
N SER A 32 -0.64 -0.50 1.21
CA SER A 32 0.62 0.12 1.66
C SER A 32 1.70 -0.95 1.85
N PRO A 33 2.93 -0.74 1.35
CA PRO A 33 4.06 -1.62 1.68
C PRO A 33 4.48 -1.44 3.14
N ARG A 34 5.17 -2.47 3.65
CA ARG A 34 5.92 -2.49 4.91
C ARG A 34 7.41 -2.66 4.59
N HIS A 35 8.32 -2.20 5.45
CA HIS A 35 9.77 -2.23 5.17
C HIS A 35 10.59 -2.93 6.26
N PHE A 36 10.28 -4.19 6.54
CA PHE A 36 11.08 -4.98 7.48
C PHE A 36 12.40 -5.44 6.87
N TYR A 37 13.48 -5.27 7.63
CA TYR A 37 14.84 -5.73 7.34
C TYR A 37 15.32 -6.68 8.44
N GLY A 38 16.06 -7.73 8.05
CA GLY A 38 16.65 -8.73 8.94
C GLY A 38 15.69 -9.82 9.44
N GLY A 39 14.39 -9.52 9.57
CA GLY A 39 13.38 -10.47 10.03
C GLY A 39 11.96 -9.98 9.84
N GLU A 40 10.98 -10.82 10.17
CA GLU A 40 9.56 -10.48 10.17
C GLU A 40 9.17 -9.61 11.37
N TRP A 41 7.93 -9.10 11.36
CA TRP A 41 7.37 -8.29 12.45
C TRP A 41 7.44 -8.98 13.83
N ASP A 42 7.39 -10.31 13.88
CA ASP A 42 7.48 -11.17 15.08
C ASP A 42 8.84 -11.87 15.23
N HIS A 43 9.78 -11.64 14.30
CA HIS A 43 11.10 -12.26 14.28
C HIS A 43 12.21 -11.20 14.22
N ASN A 44 12.11 -10.19 15.08
CA ASN A 44 13.13 -9.15 15.26
C ASN A 44 13.44 -8.33 14.00
N GLY A 45 12.44 -8.15 13.12
CA GLY A 45 12.49 -7.23 12.00
C GLY A 45 12.62 -5.77 12.42
N SER A 46 13.29 -4.97 11.59
CA SER A 46 13.54 -3.54 11.84
C SER A 46 13.36 -2.70 10.58
N CYS A 47 13.23 -1.38 10.73
CA CYS A 47 13.09 -0.43 9.62
C CYS A 47 13.77 0.90 9.93
N VAL A 48 14.87 0.86 10.70
CA VAL A 48 15.73 2.02 10.87
C VAL A 48 16.58 2.15 9.60
N SER A 49 16.04 2.86 8.61
CA SER A 49 16.73 3.25 7.38
C SER A 49 16.70 4.77 7.26
N ASP A 50 17.78 5.36 6.77
CA ASP A 50 17.90 6.78 6.43
C ASP A 50 18.00 7.00 4.91
N ARG A 51 17.90 5.93 4.11
CA ARG A 51 17.96 5.98 2.65
C ARG A 51 16.72 5.42 1.99
N LEU A 52 16.53 5.87 0.75
CA LEU A 52 15.64 5.24 -0.20
C LEU A 52 16.22 3.89 -0.65
N LEU A 53 15.32 2.96 -0.98
CA LEU A 53 15.72 1.78 -1.74
C LEU A 53 15.99 2.17 -3.19
N GLU A 54 16.91 1.45 -3.83
CA GLU A 54 17.13 1.55 -5.27
C GLU A 54 16.17 0.62 -6.02
N GLU A 55 15.88 0.94 -7.28
CA GLU A 55 14.94 0.17 -8.10
C GLU A 55 15.32 -1.32 -8.18
N HIS A 56 16.62 -1.61 -8.28
CA HIS A 56 17.12 -2.98 -8.36
C HIS A 56 16.93 -3.79 -7.07
N GLU A 57 16.70 -3.12 -5.93
CA GLU A 57 16.45 -3.77 -4.63
C GLU A 57 14.97 -4.18 -4.48
N LEU A 58 14.04 -3.48 -5.13
CA LEU A 58 12.61 -3.63 -4.87
C LEU A 58 12.12 -5.07 -5.09
N ASP A 59 12.56 -5.74 -6.14
CA ASP A 59 12.14 -7.12 -6.39
C ASP A 59 12.61 -8.07 -5.28
N SER A 60 13.85 -7.93 -4.82
CA SER A 60 14.35 -8.74 -3.70
C SER A 60 13.56 -8.51 -2.39
N TRP A 61 13.04 -7.29 -2.18
CA TRP A 61 12.29 -6.93 -0.98
C TRP A 61 10.82 -7.35 -1.05
N PHE A 62 10.16 -7.07 -2.18
CA PHE A 62 8.71 -7.08 -2.30
C PHE A 62 8.16 -8.13 -3.26
N ASP A 63 8.96 -8.69 -4.16
CA ASP A 63 8.44 -9.66 -5.10
C ASP A 63 8.33 -11.06 -4.45
N PRO A 64 7.13 -11.66 -4.46
CA PRO A 64 6.88 -12.97 -3.84
C PRO A 64 7.78 -14.09 -4.36
N ARG A 65 8.30 -13.95 -5.61
CA ARG A 65 9.21 -14.92 -6.25
C ARG A 65 10.55 -15.02 -5.53
N PHE A 66 10.99 -13.97 -4.83
CA PHE A 66 12.24 -13.97 -4.05
C PHE A 66 12.01 -14.30 -2.57
N GLY A 67 10.76 -14.46 -2.14
CA GLY A 67 10.44 -14.92 -0.80
C GLY A 67 10.68 -13.90 0.33
N GLY A 68 10.95 -12.64 0.01
CA GLY A 68 11.19 -11.57 0.98
C GLY A 68 10.02 -11.32 1.94
N VAL A 69 10.33 -10.75 3.10
CA VAL A 69 9.37 -10.47 4.19
C VAL A 69 8.40 -9.33 3.87
N ASN A 70 8.61 -8.56 2.80
CA ASN A 70 7.77 -7.40 2.48
C ASN A 70 6.77 -7.65 1.33
N LYS A 71 6.62 -8.91 0.90
CA LYS A 71 5.87 -9.30 -0.31
C LYS A 71 4.36 -9.12 -0.27
N ASP A 72 3.78 -8.98 0.92
CA ASP A 72 2.33 -9.03 1.11
C ASP A 72 1.59 -7.94 0.33
N ALA A 73 2.15 -6.73 0.22
CA ALA A 73 1.52 -5.65 -0.52
C ALA A 73 1.36 -5.99 -2.00
N ARG A 74 2.40 -6.53 -2.66
CA ARG A 74 2.31 -6.96 -4.07
C ARG A 74 1.33 -8.13 -4.25
N MET A 75 1.26 -9.05 -3.29
CA MET A 75 0.30 -10.17 -3.32
C MET A 75 -1.15 -9.70 -3.20
N VAL A 76 -1.43 -8.81 -2.24
CA VAL A 76 -2.76 -8.20 -2.06
C VAL A 76 -3.13 -7.37 -3.29
N ASN A 77 -2.20 -6.60 -3.83
CA ASN A 77 -2.45 -5.76 -5.01
C ASN A 77 -2.75 -6.56 -6.27
N SER A 78 -2.11 -7.72 -6.45
CA SER A 78 -2.45 -8.64 -7.55
C SER A 78 -3.92 -9.11 -7.42
N ALA A 79 -4.36 -9.45 -6.22
CA ALA A 79 -5.76 -9.84 -5.98
C ALA A 79 -6.75 -8.67 -6.16
N ILE A 80 -6.36 -7.45 -5.78
CA ILE A 80 -7.14 -6.22 -6.04
C ILE A 80 -7.29 -6.02 -7.55
N GLN A 81 -6.19 -6.04 -8.30
CA GLN A 81 -6.24 -5.85 -9.76
C GLN A 81 -7.13 -6.91 -10.44
N GLU A 82 -7.04 -8.17 -10.02
CA GLU A 82 -7.93 -9.24 -10.50
C GLU A 82 -9.42 -8.94 -10.19
N ALA A 83 -9.72 -8.46 -8.98
CA ALA A 83 -11.09 -8.17 -8.57
C ALA A 83 -11.71 -6.94 -9.26
N LEU A 84 -10.88 -5.95 -9.65
CA LEU A 84 -11.33 -4.73 -10.32
C LEU A 84 -11.38 -4.86 -11.84
N ALA A 85 -10.83 -5.93 -12.41
CA ALA A 85 -10.81 -6.16 -13.85
C ALA A 85 -12.24 -6.14 -14.44
N GLY A 86 -12.46 -5.23 -15.39
CA GLY A 86 -13.76 -5.06 -16.05
C GLY A 86 -14.79 -4.21 -15.29
N THR A 87 -14.44 -3.70 -14.11
CA THR A 87 -15.24 -2.68 -13.40
C THR A 87 -14.88 -1.27 -13.87
N ASP A 88 -15.70 -0.27 -13.55
CA ASP A 88 -15.34 1.15 -13.77
C ASP A 88 -14.54 1.77 -12.58
N ILE A 89 -14.17 0.95 -11.59
CA ILE A 89 -13.41 1.37 -10.41
C ILE A 89 -11.95 1.60 -10.81
N GLN A 90 -11.47 2.83 -10.66
CA GLN A 90 -10.09 3.18 -11.01
C GLN A 90 -9.13 2.83 -9.88
N LEU A 91 -7.99 2.23 -10.23
CA LEU A 91 -6.94 1.93 -9.28
C LEU A 91 -6.15 3.21 -8.96
N LEU A 92 -6.05 3.55 -7.68
CA LEU A 92 -5.12 4.54 -7.16
C LEU A 92 -3.84 3.81 -6.70
N ASN A 93 -2.90 3.66 -7.64
CA ASN A 93 -1.66 2.90 -7.41
C ASN A 93 -0.61 3.75 -6.70
N LEU A 94 -0.46 3.51 -5.39
CA LEU A 94 0.49 4.22 -4.53
C LEU A 94 1.61 3.29 -4.04
N THR A 95 1.52 1.98 -4.30
CA THR A 95 2.45 1.01 -3.72
C THR A 95 3.84 1.15 -4.30
N TYR A 96 3.98 1.20 -5.63
CA TYR A 96 5.29 1.23 -6.29
C TYR A 96 6.16 2.40 -5.80
N MET A 97 5.62 3.63 -5.79
CA MET A 97 6.35 4.78 -5.26
C MET A 97 6.67 4.67 -3.76
N SER A 98 5.85 3.95 -3.00
CA SER A 98 6.02 3.80 -1.55
C SER A 98 7.03 2.71 -1.21
N GLU A 99 7.27 1.74 -2.10
CA GLU A 99 8.30 0.70 -1.93
C GLU A 99 9.73 1.28 -1.89
N PHE A 100 9.95 2.47 -2.46
CA PHE A 100 11.24 3.16 -2.35
C PHE A 100 11.47 3.76 -0.95
N ARG A 101 10.42 3.94 -0.15
CA ARG A 101 10.40 4.82 1.03
C ARG A 101 10.68 4.09 2.34
N ALA A 102 11.71 3.24 2.35
CA ALA A 102 12.15 2.55 3.58
C ALA A 102 12.56 3.54 4.69
N ASP A 103 12.88 4.78 4.34
CA ASP A 103 13.29 5.88 5.22
C ASP A 103 12.15 6.50 6.06
N ALA A 104 10.88 6.25 5.71
CA ALA A 104 9.77 7.08 6.16
C ALA A 104 8.88 6.45 7.25
N HIS A 105 9.35 5.36 7.87
CA HIS A 105 8.63 4.69 8.95
C HIS A 105 8.97 5.28 10.33
N PRO A 106 8.02 5.30 11.27
CA PRO A 106 8.29 5.69 12.65
C PRO A 106 9.23 4.75 13.40
N ALA A 107 9.41 3.50 12.95
CA ALA A 107 10.31 2.50 13.53
C ALA A 107 10.31 2.49 15.07
N ILE A 108 11.32 3.08 15.71
CA ILE A 108 11.49 3.13 17.18
C ILE A 108 10.90 4.38 17.84
N TRP A 109 10.45 5.34 17.06
CA TRP A 109 10.03 6.68 17.49
C TRP A 109 8.54 6.76 17.85
N LEU A 110 7.83 5.63 17.89
CA LEU A 110 6.45 5.54 18.40
C LEU A 110 6.42 5.42 19.92
N GLY A 111 5.95 6.49 20.57
CA GLY A 111 5.52 6.44 21.96
C GLY A 111 6.66 6.36 22.99
N LYS A 112 6.35 5.75 24.15
CA LYS A 112 7.28 5.65 25.29
C LYS A 112 8.38 4.63 25.02
N LYS A 113 9.55 4.82 25.64
CA LYS A 113 10.78 4.02 25.45
C LYS A 113 10.60 2.49 25.45
N ASP A 114 9.59 1.97 26.15
CA ASP A 114 9.38 0.53 26.29
C ASP A 114 8.50 -0.08 25.18
N ALA A 115 7.85 0.73 24.35
CA ALA A 115 6.93 0.24 23.31
C ALA A 115 7.64 -0.68 22.30
N VAL A 116 8.86 -0.34 21.91
CA VAL A 116 9.66 -1.15 20.97
C VAL A 116 10.03 -2.51 21.57
N ALA A 117 10.36 -2.55 22.87
CA ALA A 117 10.71 -3.79 23.55
C ALA A 117 9.51 -4.75 23.68
N VAL A 118 8.29 -4.21 23.72
CA VAL A 118 7.05 -5.00 23.88
C VAL A 118 6.41 -5.36 22.54
N TYR A 119 6.42 -4.44 21.57
CA TYR A 119 5.64 -4.53 20.33
C TYR A 119 6.48 -4.58 19.05
N GLY A 120 7.81 -4.45 19.15
CA GLY A 120 8.70 -4.34 17.99
C GLY A 120 8.70 -2.94 17.38
N GLN A 121 9.40 -2.80 16.26
CA GLN A 121 9.45 -1.55 15.49
C GLN A 121 8.23 -1.44 14.58
N ASP A 122 7.68 -0.23 14.44
CA ASP A 122 6.61 0.01 13.50
C ASP A 122 7.16 0.29 12.10
N CYS A 123 7.08 -0.74 11.27
CA CYS A 123 7.50 -0.71 9.87
C CYS A 123 6.31 -0.75 8.91
N MET A 124 5.13 -0.35 9.39
CA MET A 124 3.87 -0.41 8.65
C MET A 124 3.20 0.96 8.52
N HIS A 125 3.24 1.78 9.57
CA HIS A 125 2.74 3.15 9.56
C HIS A 125 3.80 4.12 9.04
N TRP A 126 3.38 5.35 8.73
CA TRP A 126 4.26 6.37 8.15
C TRP A 126 4.41 7.55 9.09
N CYS A 127 5.60 8.15 9.11
CA CYS A 127 5.80 9.45 9.74
C CYS A 127 4.97 10.54 9.04
N LEU A 128 4.54 11.54 9.81
CA LEU A 128 3.91 12.77 9.31
C LEU A 128 4.76 13.99 9.70
N ALA A 129 5.04 14.93 8.80
CA ALA A 129 4.78 14.93 7.36
C ALA A 129 5.60 13.84 6.61
N GLY A 130 5.11 13.33 5.47
CA GLY A 130 5.77 12.23 4.76
C GLY A 130 5.03 11.64 3.56
N VAL A 131 5.20 10.33 3.34
CA VAL A 131 4.71 9.59 2.16
C VAL A 131 3.20 9.73 1.95
N THR A 132 2.45 9.78 3.04
CA THR A 132 0.99 9.95 3.04
C THR A 132 0.55 11.31 2.53
N ASP A 133 1.38 12.35 2.62
CA ASP A 133 1.06 13.67 2.07
C ASP A 133 1.11 13.61 0.54
N THR A 134 2.14 12.95 -0.01
CA THR A 134 2.22 12.69 -1.46
C THR A 134 1.06 11.82 -1.96
N TRP A 135 0.57 10.89 -1.15
CA TRP A 135 -0.65 10.13 -1.49
C TRP A 135 -1.88 11.03 -1.62
N VAL A 136 -2.01 12.02 -0.74
CA VAL A 136 -3.10 13.00 -0.79
C VAL A 136 -2.96 13.88 -2.03
N ASP A 137 -1.75 14.32 -2.38
CA ASP A 137 -1.50 15.11 -3.60
C ASP A 137 -1.89 14.34 -4.86
N ILE A 138 -1.51 13.05 -4.97
CA ILE A 138 -1.87 12.19 -6.10
C ILE A 138 -3.39 11.97 -6.16
N LEU A 139 -4.02 11.70 -5.02
CA LEU A 139 -5.48 11.57 -4.94
C LEU A 139 -6.18 12.84 -5.44
N ALA A 140 -5.75 14.01 -4.97
CA ALA A 140 -6.29 15.30 -5.40
C ALA A 140 -6.11 15.51 -6.90
N ALA A 141 -4.92 15.23 -7.44
CA ALA A 141 -4.65 15.31 -8.87
C ALA A 141 -5.57 14.40 -9.69
N GLN A 142 -5.79 13.16 -9.24
CA GLN A 142 -6.66 12.20 -9.94
C GLN A 142 -8.14 12.62 -9.92
N ILE A 143 -8.61 13.17 -8.80
CA ILE A 143 -9.97 13.74 -8.68
C ILE A 143 -10.13 14.93 -9.63
N LEU A 144 -9.18 15.87 -9.62
CA LEU A 144 -9.22 17.05 -10.48
C LEU A 144 -9.19 16.66 -11.96
N HIS A 145 -8.31 15.74 -12.33
CA HIS A 145 -8.21 15.24 -13.70
C HIS A 145 -9.54 14.66 -14.20
N TYR A 146 -10.18 13.80 -13.42
CA TYR A 146 -11.47 13.20 -13.77
C TYR A 146 -12.56 14.25 -14.06
N PHE A 147 -12.70 15.25 -13.20
CA PHE A 147 -13.73 16.28 -13.36
C PHE A 147 -13.41 17.32 -14.44
N LEU A 148 -12.14 17.50 -14.80
CA LEU A 148 -11.74 18.34 -15.94
C LEU A 148 -12.03 17.66 -17.27
N GLN A 149 -11.86 16.33 -17.37
CA GLN A 149 -12.15 15.59 -18.59
C GLN A 149 -13.66 15.44 -18.88
N GLY A 150 -14.51 15.47 -17.85
CA GLY A 150 -15.97 15.40 -18.00
C GLY A 150 -16.67 16.71 -18.41
N LYS A 151 -15.92 17.78 -18.71
CA LYS A 151 -16.45 19.08 -19.18
C LYS A 151 -16.32 19.29 -20.70
N GLY A 152 -16.06 18.22 -21.45
CA GLY A 152 -16.03 18.19 -22.92
C GLY A 152 -17.29 17.59 -23.53
#